data_AF-A0A7C3THR0-F1
#
_entry.id   AF-A0A7C3THR0-F1
#
_cell.length_a   1.000
_cell.length_b   1.000
_cell.length_c   1.000
_cell.angle_alpha   90.00
_cell.angle_beta   90.00
_cell.angle_gamma   90.00
#
_symmetry.space_group_name_H-M   'P 1'
#
loop_
_entity.id
_entity.type
_entity.pdbx_description
1 polymer ?
#
loop_
_entity_poly.entity_id
_entity_poly.type
_entity_poly.pdbx_seq_one_letter_code
_entity_poly.pdbx_strand_id
1 'polypeptide(L)'
;MSEVATSLRSQTATMADLFNRRVHSLKGRVDYCETLRRLNIQEAGRYASTILGEGEHQAAGVDGSMELDEVLEMLIFYVCAGGYSTTFRVSQDKVAFNLEDVAKISGLSVSAAVPLWEEDLPNIVETGQFELDPDLRRSRERIPFGLMTMAELNIALQLARSKMFKIIFLDRPLSGTYPALSRDASALLRRGRSSLTGIETKAGKLRFTDIYLAVGLGSGDLWTPLRGGNLTYAAVKAIISKCETTMDGLSRLLSLSNGEAKKLWRRLVDLNSRLGGELFDIDGEKIRIRDENLGYWERILDASLNVASRIFKEPRHPLIDYEGRWLSILDLNTINLFLLYALMHETCENNILLVGIAKDTVATEYTRSVLPLLLSSRDAGRDVRYAELNSDKAFLTVLSAVNPELLQPPWRTISYDACFTTLIWSPEGEVNLRSARKVVSREQMFIRSYFQLRSFTSDPSVRSPVFLYDRAFNPKIDRMIMEVKVEERGVQTLLKPFIEHDGTSMVDNLILYILSLSDNAEVMEAYGHNQLLYLADKYVKEEVEQMKGLLKGVVELELTPLARREKVFTVARRFRDLRAESERMRKRHSRASRMGEGI
;
A
#
# COMPACT_ATOMS: atom_id res chain seq x y z
N MET A 1 -27.79 32.84 -27.69
CA MET A 1 -27.05 31.89 -26.84
C MET A 1 -26.11 32.68 -25.95
N SER A 2 -26.03 32.35 -24.65
CA SER A 2 -25.10 32.99 -23.72
C SER A 2 -23.66 32.83 -24.20
N GLU A 3 -22.84 33.88 -24.09
CA GLU A 3 -21.40 33.88 -24.44
C GLU A 3 -20.64 32.76 -23.71
N VAL A 4 -21.05 32.46 -22.47
CA VAL A 4 -20.53 31.33 -21.68
C VAL A 4 -20.85 29.99 -22.34
N ALA A 5 -22.05 29.81 -22.90
CA ALA A 5 -22.43 28.57 -23.58
C ALA A 5 -21.66 28.37 -24.89
N THR A 6 -21.39 29.44 -25.63
CA THR A 6 -20.57 29.41 -26.84
C THR A 6 -19.12 29.06 -26.52
N SER A 7 -18.55 29.69 -25.47
CA SER A 7 -17.20 29.40 -24.98
C SER A 7 -17.06 27.96 -24.50
N LEU A 8 -18.00 27.47 -23.67
CA LEU A 8 -18.01 26.09 -23.19
C LEU A 8 -18.08 25.08 -24.34
N ARG A 9 -18.92 25.35 -25.35
CA ARG A 9 -19.03 24.49 -26.53
C ARG A 9 -17.72 24.44 -27.33
N SER A 10 -17.07 25.59 -27.54
CA SER A 10 -15.78 25.66 -28.24
C SER A 10 -14.67 24.93 -27.49
N GLN A 11 -14.55 25.15 -26.17
CA GLN A 11 -13.58 24.46 -25.33
C GLN A 11 -13.81 22.95 -25.29
N THR A 12 -15.08 22.53 -25.20
CA THR A 12 -15.46 21.10 -25.22
C THR A 12 -15.12 20.45 -26.57
N ALA A 13 -15.34 21.15 -27.69
CA ALA A 13 -14.97 20.65 -29.01
C ALA A 13 -13.45 20.42 -29.14
N THR A 14 -12.63 21.38 -28.67
CA THR A 14 -11.17 21.23 -28.64
C THR A 14 -10.73 20.02 -27.81
N MET A 15 -11.38 19.78 -26.66
CA MET A 15 -11.10 18.61 -25.83
C MET A 15 -11.53 17.30 -26.50
N ALA A 16 -12.67 17.29 -27.20
CA ALA A 16 -13.14 16.14 -27.96
C ALA A 16 -12.18 15.81 -29.12
N ASP A 17 -11.68 16.81 -29.84
CA ASP A 17 -10.69 16.62 -30.91
C ASP A 17 -9.35 16.10 -30.39
N LEU A 18 -8.91 16.59 -29.22
CA LEU A 18 -7.73 16.05 -28.55
C LEU A 18 -7.93 14.59 -28.13
N PHE A 19 -9.08 14.25 -27.57
CA PHE A 19 -9.42 12.88 -27.22
C PHE A 19 -9.44 11.98 -28.46
N ASN A 20 -10.13 12.40 -29.53
CA ASN A 20 -10.18 11.65 -30.78
C ASN A 20 -8.79 11.40 -31.36
N ARG A 21 -7.90 12.41 -31.40
CA ARG A 21 -6.52 12.22 -31.86
C ARG A 21 -5.76 11.17 -31.05
N ARG A 22 -5.88 11.22 -29.71
CA ARG A 22 -5.26 10.24 -28.81
C ARG A 22 -5.81 8.82 -28.99
N VAL A 23 -7.10 8.69 -29.23
CA VAL A 23 -7.74 7.38 -29.52
C VAL A 23 -7.23 6.83 -30.85
N HIS A 24 -7.19 7.66 -31.89
CA HIS A 24 -6.73 7.25 -33.23
C HIS A 24 -5.24 6.89 -33.24
N SER A 25 -4.39 7.53 -32.43
CA SER A 25 -2.95 7.22 -32.37
C SER A 25 -2.62 5.84 -31.75
N LEU A 26 -3.59 5.22 -31.07
CA LEU A 26 -3.48 3.88 -30.50
C LEU A 26 -4.06 2.76 -31.38
N LYS A 27 -4.80 3.10 -32.43
CA LYS A 27 -5.41 2.12 -33.32
C LYS A 27 -4.34 1.45 -34.20
N GLY A 28 -4.33 0.12 -34.24
CA GLY A 28 -3.38 -0.68 -35.02
C GLY A 28 -1.96 -0.73 -34.45
N ARG A 29 -1.74 -0.31 -33.21
CA ARG A 29 -0.42 -0.33 -32.54
C ARG A 29 -0.06 -1.73 -32.06
N VAL A 30 0.38 -2.57 -33.00
CA VAL A 30 0.85 -3.95 -32.74
C VAL A 30 2.03 -3.94 -31.77
N ASP A 31 2.95 -3.00 -31.95
CA ASP A 31 4.13 -2.78 -31.08
C ASP A 31 3.75 -2.64 -29.60
N TYR A 32 2.68 -1.89 -29.29
CA TYR A 32 2.18 -1.77 -27.92
C TYR A 32 1.50 -3.06 -27.46
N CYS A 33 0.68 -3.69 -28.31
CA CYS A 33 -0.03 -4.92 -27.95
C CYS A 33 0.93 -6.09 -27.65
N GLU A 34 2.07 -6.18 -28.33
CA GLU A 34 3.10 -7.19 -28.10
C GLU A 34 3.87 -7.04 -26.77
N THR A 35 3.70 -5.91 -26.08
CA THR A 35 4.23 -5.71 -24.72
C THR A 35 3.28 -6.23 -23.64
N LEU A 36 2.11 -6.73 -24.02
CA LEU A 36 1.14 -7.34 -23.12
C LEU A 36 1.31 -8.88 -23.12
N ARG A 37 0.72 -9.53 -22.12
CA ARG A 37 0.72 -10.99 -21.95
C ARG A 37 -0.72 -11.49 -21.89
N ARG A 38 -1.01 -12.52 -22.68
CA ARG A 38 -2.29 -13.22 -22.66
C ARG A 38 -2.21 -14.35 -21.64
N LEU A 39 -3.36 -14.69 -21.07
CA LEU A 39 -3.47 -15.83 -20.16
C LEU A 39 -3.14 -17.15 -20.87
N ASN A 40 -2.18 -17.90 -20.33
CA ASN A 40 -1.95 -19.30 -20.69
C ASN A 40 -2.52 -20.20 -19.58
N ILE A 41 -3.73 -20.73 -19.79
CA ILE A 41 -4.47 -21.52 -18.79
C ILE A 41 -3.72 -22.82 -18.45
N GLN A 42 -3.19 -23.52 -19.45
CA GLN A 42 -2.53 -24.83 -19.25
C GLN A 42 -1.23 -24.70 -18.45
N GLU A 43 -0.47 -23.63 -18.67
CA GLU A 43 0.73 -23.33 -17.88
C GLU A 43 0.37 -22.86 -16.47
N ALA A 44 -0.64 -22.00 -16.34
CA ALA A 44 -1.11 -21.52 -15.04
C ALA A 44 -1.64 -22.67 -14.17
N GLY A 45 -2.47 -23.55 -14.73
CA GLY A 45 -3.02 -24.71 -14.02
C GLY A 45 -1.94 -25.67 -13.53
N ARG A 46 -0.98 -26.04 -14.39
CA ARG A 46 0.17 -26.87 -13.99
C ARG A 46 1.03 -26.21 -12.91
N TYR A 47 1.23 -24.90 -13.00
CA TYR A 47 2.03 -24.17 -12.02
C TYR A 47 1.31 -23.98 -10.68
N ALA A 48 -0.03 -23.94 -10.68
CA ALA A 48 -0.83 -23.88 -9.46
C ALA A 48 -0.53 -25.06 -8.52
N SER A 49 -0.45 -26.28 -9.06
CA SER A 49 -0.11 -27.49 -8.29
C SER A 49 1.27 -27.41 -7.65
N THR A 50 2.24 -26.77 -8.32
CA THR A 50 3.61 -26.59 -7.80
C THR A 50 3.66 -25.59 -6.64
N ILE A 51 2.92 -24.48 -6.73
CA ILE A 51 3.02 -23.38 -5.76
C ILE A 51 2.01 -23.53 -4.61
N LEU A 52 0.75 -23.84 -4.93
CA LEU A 52 -0.34 -23.91 -3.97
C LEU A 52 -0.51 -25.33 -3.39
N GLY A 53 -0.02 -26.34 -4.11
CA GLY A 53 -0.23 -27.76 -3.79
C GLY A 53 -1.56 -28.27 -4.34
N GLU A 54 -1.61 -29.56 -4.72
CA GLU A 54 -2.88 -30.20 -5.10
C GLU A 54 -3.80 -30.37 -3.89
N GLY A 55 -5.10 -30.33 -4.12
CA GLY A 55 -6.12 -30.51 -3.09
C GLY A 55 -7.07 -29.31 -2.94
N GLU A 56 -7.74 -29.27 -1.80
CA GLU A 56 -8.71 -28.23 -1.46
C GLU A 56 -8.09 -27.21 -0.51
N HIS A 57 -8.25 -25.93 -0.85
CA HIS A 57 -7.63 -24.80 -0.17
C HIS A 57 -8.62 -23.65 0.00
N GLN A 58 -8.26 -22.64 0.78
CA GLN A 58 -9.06 -21.43 0.95
C GLN A 58 -8.39 -20.19 0.36
N ALA A 59 -9.22 -19.32 -0.21
CA ALA A 59 -8.86 -17.97 -0.61
C ALA A 59 -9.64 -16.96 0.24
N ALA A 60 -9.04 -15.82 0.53
CA ALA A 60 -9.67 -14.74 1.29
C ALA A 60 -9.50 -13.39 0.59
N GLY A 61 -10.53 -12.54 0.66
CA GLY A 61 -10.45 -11.12 0.34
C GLY A 61 -10.66 -10.31 1.62
N VAL A 62 -9.75 -9.36 1.88
CA VAL A 62 -9.80 -8.48 3.06
C VAL A 62 -9.93 -7.03 2.59
N ASP A 63 -10.80 -6.30 3.27
CA ASP A 63 -10.97 -4.87 3.08
C ASP A 63 -11.19 -4.15 4.42
N GLY A 64 -10.98 -2.84 4.41
CA GLY A 64 -11.14 -1.95 5.55
C GLY A 64 -11.89 -0.69 5.15
N SER A 65 -12.66 -0.16 6.10
CA SER A 65 -13.36 1.09 5.95
C SER A 65 -13.22 1.93 7.22
N MET A 66 -13.39 3.24 7.06
CA MET A 66 -13.25 4.20 8.13
C MET A 66 -14.25 5.33 7.96
N GLU A 67 -14.64 5.93 9.07
CA GLU A 67 -15.45 7.15 9.12
C GLU A 67 -14.90 8.10 10.18
N LEU A 68 -15.05 9.39 9.91
CA LEU A 68 -14.73 10.47 10.84
C LEU A 68 -16.00 11.28 11.11
N ASP A 69 -16.41 11.35 12.37
CA ASP A 69 -17.44 12.27 12.84
C ASP A 69 -16.89 13.25 13.86
N GLU A 70 -17.58 14.38 14.05
CA GLU A 70 -17.19 15.42 15.01
C GLU A 70 -18.38 15.80 15.89
N VAL A 71 -18.20 15.69 17.21
CA VAL A 71 -19.24 15.99 18.20
C VAL A 71 -18.61 16.75 19.37
N LEU A 72 -19.09 17.97 19.65
CA LEU A 72 -18.61 18.81 20.77
C LEU A 72 -17.08 19.00 20.81
N GLU A 73 -16.45 19.28 19.65
CA GLU A 73 -14.98 19.40 19.50
C GLU A 73 -14.18 18.12 19.80
N MET A 74 -14.89 16.98 19.91
CA MET A 74 -14.31 15.65 19.90
C MET A 74 -14.42 15.06 18.50
N LEU A 75 -13.30 14.56 17.98
CA LEU A 75 -13.22 13.72 16.79
C LEU A 75 -13.50 12.28 17.20
N ILE A 76 -14.41 11.63 16.48
CA ILE A 76 -14.71 10.22 16.66
C ILE A 76 -14.30 9.51 15.39
N PHE A 77 -13.24 8.72 15.48
CA PHE A 77 -12.82 7.86 14.39
C PHE A 77 -13.45 6.49 14.58
N TYR A 78 -14.10 5.97 13.55
CA TYR A 78 -14.46 4.55 13.49
C TYR A 78 -13.67 3.88 12.38
N VAL A 79 -13.11 2.73 12.70
CA VAL A 79 -12.39 1.88 11.75
C VAL A 79 -12.92 0.47 11.89
N CYS A 80 -13.17 -0.18 10.76
CA CYS A 80 -13.55 -1.58 10.69
C CYS A 80 -12.82 -2.26 9.54
N ALA A 81 -12.31 -3.46 9.76
CA ALA A 81 -11.84 -4.33 8.69
C ALA A 81 -12.41 -5.74 8.85
N GLY A 82 -12.56 -6.43 7.73
CA GLY A 82 -13.10 -7.78 7.68
C GLY A 82 -12.82 -8.44 6.34
N GLY A 83 -13.28 -9.68 6.18
CA GLY A 83 -13.05 -10.41 4.94
C GLY A 83 -14.06 -11.50 4.67
N TYR A 84 -14.06 -11.93 3.42
CA TYR A 84 -14.80 -13.08 2.92
C TYR A 84 -13.84 -14.14 2.42
N SER A 85 -14.23 -15.40 2.56
CA SER A 85 -13.49 -16.54 2.05
C SER A 85 -14.33 -17.44 1.19
N THR A 86 -13.65 -18.22 0.36
CA THR A 86 -14.22 -19.29 -0.46
C THR A 86 -13.21 -20.43 -0.54
N THR A 87 -13.72 -21.64 -0.78
CA THR A 87 -12.87 -22.80 -1.10
C THR A 87 -12.55 -22.83 -2.58
N PHE A 88 -11.38 -23.37 -2.90
CA PHE A 88 -11.02 -23.68 -4.27
C PHE A 88 -10.23 -24.99 -4.32
N ARG A 89 -10.33 -25.70 -5.45
CA ARG A 89 -9.62 -26.95 -5.68
C ARG A 89 -8.54 -26.76 -6.74
N VAL A 90 -7.36 -27.29 -6.44
CA VAL A 90 -6.23 -27.40 -7.37
C VAL A 90 -6.08 -28.86 -7.77
N SER A 91 -6.21 -29.12 -9.06
CA SER A 91 -5.84 -30.38 -9.69
C SER A 91 -4.61 -30.16 -10.58
N GLN A 92 -4.02 -31.26 -11.08
CA GLN A 92 -2.77 -31.26 -11.84
C GLN A 92 -2.67 -30.17 -12.93
N ASP A 93 -3.78 -29.81 -13.57
CA ASP A 93 -3.84 -28.87 -14.69
C ASP A 93 -4.92 -27.78 -14.56
N LYS A 94 -5.63 -27.68 -13.42
CA LYS A 94 -6.80 -26.80 -13.29
C LYS A 94 -6.98 -26.25 -11.88
N VAL A 95 -7.52 -25.04 -11.81
CA VAL A 95 -8.04 -24.42 -10.57
C VAL A 95 -9.55 -24.21 -10.72
N ALA A 96 -10.31 -24.48 -9.66
CA ALA A 96 -11.76 -24.26 -9.62
C ALA A 96 -12.18 -23.62 -8.29
N PHE A 97 -12.82 -22.46 -8.35
CA PHE A 97 -13.36 -21.74 -7.20
C PHE A 97 -14.82 -22.12 -6.93
N ASN A 98 -15.22 -22.16 -5.66
CA ASN A 98 -16.61 -22.34 -5.25
C ASN A 98 -17.24 -20.99 -4.86
N LEU A 99 -17.53 -20.16 -5.87
CA LEU A 99 -18.07 -18.81 -5.66
C LEU A 99 -19.54 -18.78 -5.22
N GLU A 100 -20.23 -19.93 -5.24
CA GLU A 100 -21.58 -20.08 -4.70
C GLU A 100 -21.57 -20.18 -3.17
N ASP A 101 -20.49 -20.70 -2.58
CA ASP A 101 -20.31 -20.87 -1.13
C ASP A 101 -19.28 -19.88 -0.57
N VAL A 102 -19.55 -18.59 -0.79
CA VAL A 102 -18.74 -17.50 -0.23
C VAL A 102 -19.24 -17.17 1.17
N ALA A 103 -18.35 -17.24 2.15
CA ALA A 103 -18.67 -17.05 3.56
C ALA A 103 -17.90 -15.88 4.17
N LYS A 104 -18.56 -15.14 5.07
CA LYS A 104 -17.90 -14.15 5.92
C LYS A 104 -16.94 -14.89 6.86
N ILE A 105 -15.71 -14.40 6.98
CA ILE A 105 -14.73 -15.02 7.87
C ILE A 105 -15.08 -14.67 9.32
N SER A 106 -15.67 -15.63 10.03
CA SER A 106 -16.16 -15.45 11.40
C SER A 106 -15.01 -15.21 12.38
N GLY A 107 -15.17 -14.24 13.28
CA GLY A 107 -14.16 -13.92 14.32
C GLY A 107 -12.92 -13.15 13.83
N LEU A 108 -12.84 -12.83 12.54
CA LEU A 108 -11.73 -12.10 11.90
C LEU A 108 -12.12 -10.69 11.48
N SER A 109 -13.13 -10.10 12.12
CA SER A 109 -13.41 -8.67 12.04
C SER A 109 -12.75 -7.93 13.19
N VAL A 110 -12.10 -6.81 12.92
CA VAL A 110 -11.59 -5.90 13.95
C VAL A 110 -12.18 -4.52 13.75
N SER A 111 -12.53 -3.87 14.85
CA SER A 111 -12.98 -2.48 14.83
C SER A 111 -12.44 -1.71 16.02
N ALA A 112 -12.34 -0.40 15.86
CA ALA A 112 -11.95 0.52 16.92
C ALA A 112 -12.74 1.82 16.79
N ALA A 113 -13.24 2.30 17.91
CA ALA A 113 -13.77 3.66 18.06
C ALA A 113 -12.76 4.48 18.85
N VAL A 114 -12.28 5.57 18.27
CA VAL A 114 -11.25 6.42 18.88
C VAL A 114 -11.84 7.81 19.11
N PRO A 115 -12.28 8.12 20.34
CA PRO A 115 -12.62 9.49 20.72
C PRO A 115 -11.33 10.30 20.91
N LEU A 116 -11.26 11.51 20.37
CA LEU A 116 -10.08 12.37 20.48
C LEU A 116 -10.50 13.83 20.56
N TRP A 117 -10.05 14.57 21.58
CA TRP A 117 -10.26 16.01 21.60
C TRP A 117 -9.40 16.71 20.54
N GLU A 118 -9.94 17.75 19.89
CA GLU A 118 -9.16 18.52 18.90
C GLU A 118 -7.87 19.10 19.50
N GLU A 119 -7.85 19.42 20.80
CA GLU A 119 -6.66 19.92 21.51
C GLU A 119 -5.55 18.88 21.70
N ASP A 120 -5.88 17.58 21.66
CA ASP A 120 -4.90 16.49 21.78
C ASP A 120 -4.25 16.14 20.43
N LEU A 121 -4.81 16.62 19.32
CA LEU A 121 -4.34 16.33 17.97
C LEU A 121 -2.84 16.66 17.76
N PRO A 122 -2.26 17.76 18.29
CA PRO A 122 -0.83 18.05 18.18
C PRO A 122 0.08 17.01 18.84
N ASN A 123 -0.41 16.26 19.83
CA ASN A 123 0.35 15.19 20.48
C ASN A 123 0.47 13.94 19.60
N ILE A 124 -0.46 13.76 18.65
CA ILE A 124 -0.54 12.58 17.77
C ILE A 124 0.00 12.91 16.38
N VAL A 125 -0.36 14.07 15.84
CA VAL A 125 0.06 14.60 14.55
C VAL A 125 1.03 15.74 14.83
N GLU A 126 2.33 15.46 14.80
CA GLU A 126 3.34 16.45 15.21
C GLU A 126 3.28 17.75 14.37
N THR A 127 3.52 18.88 15.03
CA THR A 127 3.40 20.26 14.51
C THR A 127 4.19 20.56 13.23
N GLY A 128 5.32 19.88 13.00
CA GLY A 128 6.11 20.04 11.76
C GLY A 128 5.43 19.46 10.50
N GLN A 129 4.39 18.63 10.66
CA GLN A 129 3.55 18.18 9.55
C GLN A 129 2.40 19.16 9.25
N PHE A 130 1.98 19.97 10.23
CA PHE A 130 1.01 21.05 10.04
C PHE A 130 1.57 22.23 9.24
N GLU A 131 2.88 22.51 9.32
CA GLU A 131 3.49 23.58 8.51
C GLU A 131 3.64 23.21 7.02
N LEU A 132 3.64 21.91 6.70
CA LEU A 132 3.81 21.41 5.32
C LEU A 132 2.48 21.02 4.65
N ASP A 133 1.42 20.79 5.42
CA ASP A 133 0.09 20.48 4.90
C ASP A 133 -0.88 21.61 5.24
N PRO A 134 -1.20 22.53 4.29
CA PRO A 134 -2.12 23.63 4.53
C PRO A 134 -3.56 23.17 4.81
N ASP A 135 -3.84 21.86 4.73
CA ASP A 135 -5.15 21.27 4.85
C ASP A 135 -5.29 20.47 6.16
N LEU A 136 -5.77 21.13 7.21
CA LEU A 136 -6.01 20.55 8.54
C LEU A 136 -6.87 19.27 8.48
N ARG A 137 -7.74 19.15 7.46
CA ARG A 137 -8.55 17.95 7.20
C ARG A 137 -7.70 16.74 6.85
N ARG A 138 -6.69 16.89 6.00
CA ARG A 138 -5.78 15.80 5.62
C ARG A 138 -5.01 15.26 6.82
N SER A 139 -4.59 16.15 7.73
CA SER A 139 -3.92 15.75 8.97
C SER A 139 -4.83 14.91 9.87
N ARG A 140 -6.14 15.22 9.94
CA ARG A 140 -7.13 14.45 10.72
C ARG A 140 -7.37 13.05 10.13
N GLU A 141 -7.43 12.93 8.82
CA GLU A 141 -7.69 11.65 8.12
C GLU A 141 -6.52 10.66 8.20
N ARG A 142 -5.31 11.10 8.54
CA ARG A 142 -4.15 10.21 8.67
C ARG A 142 -4.27 9.21 9.81
N ILE A 143 -4.89 9.58 10.92
CA ILE A 143 -5.10 8.69 12.07
C ILE A 143 -6.01 7.51 11.69
N PRO A 144 -7.26 7.72 11.23
CA PRO A 144 -8.14 6.62 10.86
C PRO A 144 -7.56 5.82 9.68
N PHE A 145 -6.87 6.45 8.73
CA PHE A 145 -6.21 5.72 7.65
C PHE A 145 -5.09 4.79 8.15
N GLY A 146 -4.28 5.27 9.12
CA GLY A 146 -3.24 4.46 9.77
C GLY A 146 -3.83 3.27 10.53
N LEU A 147 -4.94 3.48 11.25
CA LEU A 147 -5.65 2.41 11.97
C LEU A 147 -6.33 1.41 11.02
N MET A 148 -6.95 1.88 9.93
CA MET A 148 -7.55 1.02 8.89
C MET A 148 -6.49 0.15 8.23
N THR A 149 -5.34 0.74 7.89
CA THR A 149 -4.18 0.00 7.38
C THR A 149 -3.70 -1.06 8.38
N MET A 150 -3.66 -0.72 9.67
CA MET A 150 -3.30 -1.67 10.73
C MET A 150 -4.29 -2.83 10.80
N ALA A 151 -5.59 -2.54 10.73
CA ALA A 151 -6.66 -3.51 10.80
C ALA A 151 -6.55 -4.54 9.66
N GLU A 152 -6.42 -4.06 8.41
CA GLU A 152 -6.28 -4.93 7.23
C GLU A 152 -5.01 -5.77 7.27
N LEU A 153 -3.85 -5.17 7.58
CA LEU A 153 -2.58 -5.89 7.65
C LEU A 153 -2.59 -6.94 8.78
N ASN A 154 -3.20 -6.62 9.93
CA ASN A 154 -3.31 -7.54 11.05
C ASN A 154 -4.22 -8.74 10.72
N ILE A 155 -5.37 -8.52 10.08
CA ILE A 155 -6.24 -9.61 9.61
C ILE A 155 -5.50 -10.47 8.58
N ALA A 156 -4.88 -9.86 7.58
CA ALA A 156 -4.14 -10.58 6.55
C ALA A 156 -3.00 -11.43 7.14
N LEU A 157 -2.29 -10.92 8.15
CA LEU A 157 -1.25 -11.64 8.87
C LEU A 157 -1.81 -12.82 9.67
N GLN A 158 -2.97 -12.68 10.31
CA GLN A 158 -3.66 -13.79 10.99
C GLN A 158 -4.08 -14.88 10.00
N LEU A 159 -4.62 -14.50 8.83
CA LEU A 159 -4.95 -15.44 7.77
C LEU A 159 -3.71 -16.20 7.29
N ALA A 160 -2.61 -15.49 7.03
CA ALA A 160 -1.34 -16.09 6.61
C ALA A 160 -0.80 -17.11 7.62
N ARG A 161 -0.88 -16.79 8.92
CA ARG A 161 -0.42 -17.67 10.01
C ARG A 161 -1.31 -18.88 10.28
N SER A 162 -2.58 -18.83 9.90
CA SER A 162 -3.50 -19.97 10.05
C SER A 162 -3.11 -21.16 9.17
N LYS A 163 -2.32 -20.94 8.11
CA LYS A 163 -1.92 -21.92 7.08
C LYS A 163 -3.05 -22.57 6.29
N MET A 164 -4.31 -22.19 6.56
CA MET A 164 -5.49 -22.67 5.82
C MET A 164 -5.65 -21.96 4.47
N PHE A 165 -5.19 -20.71 4.39
CA PHE A 165 -5.32 -19.88 3.20
C PHE A 165 -4.08 -19.99 2.32
N LYS A 166 -4.32 -20.18 1.02
CA LYS A 166 -3.26 -20.19 -0.01
C LYS A 166 -3.26 -18.94 -0.88
N ILE A 167 -4.34 -18.16 -0.85
CA ILE A 167 -4.48 -16.91 -1.60
C ILE A 167 -5.11 -15.87 -0.68
N ILE A 168 -4.50 -14.69 -0.61
CA ILE A 168 -5.01 -13.54 0.15
C ILE A 168 -5.04 -12.33 -0.79
N PHE A 169 -6.23 -11.77 -1.00
CA PHE A 169 -6.43 -10.52 -1.72
C PHE A 169 -6.61 -9.36 -0.75
N LEU A 170 -6.00 -8.22 -1.06
CA LEU A 170 -6.23 -6.96 -0.36
C LEU A 170 -6.78 -5.92 -1.34
N ASP A 171 -7.76 -5.10 -0.95
CA ASP A 171 -8.24 -3.97 -1.77
C ASP A 171 -7.30 -2.75 -1.71
N ARG A 172 -6.00 -3.02 -1.61
CA ARG A 172 -4.94 -2.02 -1.70
C ARG A 172 -3.68 -2.58 -2.33
N PRO A 173 -2.95 -1.78 -3.11
CA PRO A 173 -1.62 -2.15 -3.57
C PRO A 173 -0.61 -2.07 -2.41
N LEU A 174 0.16 -3.14 -2.21
CA LEU A 174 1.25 -3.22 -1.23
C LEU A 174 2.33 -2.17 -1.53
N SER A 175 2.66 -2.02 -2.81
CA SER A 175 3.64 -1.07 -3.34
C SER A 175 3.16 0.39 -3.27
N GLY A 176 1.85 0.62 -3.17
CA GLY A 176 1.30 1.96 -2.86
C GLY A 176 1.33 2.28 -1.38
N THR A 177 1.20 1.25 -0.53
CA THR A 177 1.20 1.39 0.94
C THR A 177 2.60 1.61 1.48
N TYR A 178 3.58 0.83 1.03
CA TYR A 178 4.96 0.85 1.54
C TYR A 178 5.65 2.23 1.54
N PRO A 179 5.62 3.05 0.48
CA PRO A 179 6.37 4.32 0.45
C PRO A 179 5.94 5.31 1.54
N ALA A 180 4.64 5.38 1.85
CA ALA A 180 4.12 6.25 2.90
C ALA A 180 4.58 5.77 4.28
N LEU A 181 4.47 4.46 4.54
CA LEU A 181 4.92 3.87 5.80
C LEU A 181 6.43 4.00 6.00
N SER A 182 7.22 3.72 4.97
CA SER A 182 8.69 3.84 4.98
C SER A 182 9.15 5.29 5.20
N ARG A 183 8.47 6.27 4.60
CA ARG A 183 8.74 7.69 4.82
C ARG A 183 8.48 8.11 6.26
N ASP A 184 7.33 7.70 6.81
CA ASP A 184 6.93 8.07 8.17
C ASP A 184 7.83 7.37 9.21
N ALA A 185 8.20 6.10 8.99
CA ALA A 185 9.22 5.42 9.79
C ALA A 185 10.60 6.09 9.70
N SER A 186 11.00 6.55 8.51
CA SER A 186 12.24 7.35 8.36
C SER A 186 12.17 8.69 9.09
N ALA A 187 10.99 9.30 9.20
CA ALA A 187 10.78 10.50 10.02
C ALA A 187 10.88 10.16 11.52
N LEU A 188 10.30 9.03 11.96
CA LEU A 188 10.46 8.52 13.33
C LEU A 188 11.93 8.32 13.70
N LEU A 189 12.73 7.71 12.81
CA LEU A 189 14.15 7.51 13.05
C LEU A 189 14.93 8.83 13.17
N ARG A 190 14.55 9.85 12.39
CA ARG A 190 15.15 11.19 12.50
C ARG A 190 14.73 11.91 13.79
N ARG A 191 13.52 11.64 14.29
CA ARG A 191 13.04 12.13 15.59
C ARG A 191 13.86 11.58 16.76
N GLY A 192 14.43 10.38 16.62
CA GLY A 192 15.33 9.79 17.61
C GLY A 192 14.63 9.23 18.86
N ARG A 193 13.29 9.23 18.90
CA ARG A 193 12.46 8.70 19.99
C ARG A 193 11.15 8.11 19.47
N SER A 194 10.61 7.14 20.20
CA SER A 194 9.35 6.46 19.89
C SER A 194 8.64 6.05 21.18
N SER A 195 7.32 6.15 21.20
CA SER A 195 6.49 5.61 22.29
C SER A 195 6.51 4.07 22.33
N LEU A 196 7.06 3.43 21.29
CA LEU A 196 7.24 1.98 21.25
C LEU A 196 8.43 1.51 22.11
N THR A 197 9.43 2.37 22.33
CA THR A 197 10.59 2.02 23.14
C THR A 197 10.18 1.74 24.59
N GLY A 198 10.73 0.67 25.16
CA GLY A 198 10.46 0.23 26.52
C GLY A 198 9.29 -0.75 26.66
N ILE A 199 8.53 -1.01 25.59
CA ILE A 199 7.49 -2.05 25.59
C ILE A 199 8.12 -3.39 25.96
N GLU A 200 7.53 -4.06 26.96
CA GLU A 200 7.91 -5.41 27.36
C GLU A 200 7.43 -6.41 26.31
N THR A 201 8.34 -7.29 25.89
CA THR A 201 8.06 -8.37 24.94
C THR A 201 8.60 -9.68 25.50
N LYS A 202 8.19 -10.80 24.92
CA LYS A 202 8.71 -12.12 25.31
C LYS A 202 10.22 -12.25 25.16
N ALA A 203 10.82 -11.50 24.23
CA ALA A 203 12.26 -11.49 23.95
C ALA A 203 13.00 -10.30 24.59
N GLY A 204 12.39 -9.65 25.58
CA GLY A 204 12.95 -8.52 26.33
C GLY A 204 12.38 -7.15 25.91
N LYS A 205 12.88 -6.08 26.54
CA LYS A 205 12.40 -4.72 26.26
C LYS A 205 12.75 -4.26 24.85
N LEU A 206 11.78 -3.64 24.18
CA LEU A 206 11.99 -3.03 22.88
C LEU A 206 12.92 -1.81 22.98
N ARG A 207 14.01 -1.79 22.20
CA ARG A 207 14.96 -0.68 22.15
C ARG A 207 14.82 0.10 20.84
N PHE A 208 15.32 1.34 20.84
CA PHE A 208 15.31 2.17 19.64
C PHE A 208 16.21 1.60 18.53
N THR A 209 17.28 0.91 18.89
CA THR A 209 18.13 0.13 17.97
C THR A 209 17.34 -0.95 17.22
N ASP A 210 16.40 -1.61 17.89
CA ASP A 210 15.56 -2.64 17.27
C ASP A 210 14.65 -2.03 16.19
N ILE A 211 14.07 -0.85 16.47
CA ILE A 211 13.26 -0.07 15.51
C ILE A 211 14.12 0.31 14.30
N TYR A 212 15.33 0.84 14.53
CA TYR A 212 16.25 1.22 13.46
C TYR A 212 16.57 0.04 12.52
N LEU A 213 16.89 -1.13 13.10
CA LEU A 213 17.19 -2.35 12.35
C LEU A 213 15.97 -2.80 11.54
N ALA A 214 14.80 -2.91 12.18
CA ALA A 214 13.58 -3.39 11.53
C ALA A 214 13.11 -2.48 10.38
N VAL A 215 13.28 -1.16 10.48
CA VAL A 215 12.88 -0.25 9.39
C VAL A 215 13.63 -0.55 8.08
N GLY A 216 14.93 -0.81 8.17
CA GLY A 216 15.76 -1.10 6.98
C GLY A 216 15.76 -2.58 6.56
N LEU A 217 15.78 -3.50 7.54
CA LEU A 217 16.02 -4.92 7.31
C LEU A 217 14.75 -5.78 7.31
N GLY A 218 13.63 -5.28 7.85
CA GLY A 218 12.43 -6.08 8.07
C GLY A 218 12.73 -7.28 8.97
N SER A 219 12.33 -8.48 8.54
CA SER A 219 12.67 -9.75 9.22
C SER A 219 14.14 -10.15 9.11
N GLY A 220 14.92 -9.46 8.27
CA GLY A 220 16.28 -9.84 7.91
C GLY A 220 16.39 -10.52 6.55
N ASP A 221 15.30 -11.05 5.99
CA ASP A 221 15.32 -11.82 4.74
C ASP A 221 15.16 -10.95 3.49
N LEU A 222 14.60 -9.76 3.63
CA LEU A 222 14.31 -8.86 2.52
C LEU A 222 15.59 -8.42 1.78
N TRP A 223 15.51 -8.30 0.46
CA TRP A 223 16.62 -7.86 -0.41
C TRP A 223 17.04 -6.43 -0.07
N THR A 224 18.28 -6.17 0.36
CA THR A 224 18.74 -4.81 0.67
C THR A 224 19.71 -4.31 -0.40
N PRO A 225 19.36 -3.24 -1.16
CA PRO A 225 20.20 -2.73 -2.24
C PRO A 225 21.58 -2.27 -1.76
N LEU A 226 22.62 -2.56 -2.55
CA LEU A 226 24.01 -2.14 -2.31
C LEU A 226 24.30 -0.70 -2.78
N ARG A 227 23.35 0.22 -2.57
CA ARG A 227 23.44 1.61 -3.08
C ARG A 227 22.79 2.62 -2.15
N GLY A 228 23.16 3.90 -2.34
CA GLY A 228 22.52 5.03 -1.68
C GLY A 228 22.48 4.92 -0.15
N GLY A 229 21.31 5.19 0.44
CA GLY A 229 21.07 5.03 1.88
C GLY A 229 20.93 3.56 2.33
N ASN A 230 20.61 2.65 1.40
CA ASN A 230 20.44 1.22 1.70
C ASN A 230 21.79 0.52 1.94
N LEU A 231 22.90 1.05 1.42
CA LEU A 231 24.23 0.48 1.61
C LEU A 231 24.60 0.34 3.10
N THR A 232 24.19 1.29 3.95
CA THR A 232 24.42 1.19 5.41
C THR A 232 23.66 0.00 5.99
N TYR A 233 22.38 -0.18 5.64
CA TYR A 233 21.60 -1.34 6.08
C TYR A 233 22.15 -2.66 5.52
N ALA A 234 22.60 -2.69 4.26
CA ALA A 234 23.22 -3.86 3.67
C ALA A 234 24.50 -4.27 4.42
N ALA A 235 25.30 -3.29 4.84
CA ALA A 235 26.47 -3.53 5.68
C ALA A 235 26.08 -4.07 7.07
N VAL A 236 25.07 -3.50 7.73
CA VAL A 236 24.58 -4.04 9.01
C VAL A 236 24.08 -5.47 8.86
N LYS A 237 23.32 -5.78 7.80
CA LYS A 237 22.87 -7.14 7.47
C LYS A 237 24.05 -8.10 7.28
N ALA A 238 25.10 -7.66 6.59
CA ALA A 238 26.32 -8.44 6.43
C ALA A 238 27.02 -8.73 7.76
N ILE A 239 27.14 -7.72 8.65
CA ILE A 239 27.72 -7.89 9.99
C ILE A 239 26.88 -8.86 10.81
N ILE A 240 25.54 -8.72 10.83
CA ILE A 240 24.64 -9.67 11.51
C ILE A 240 24.87 -11.10 11.01
N SER A 241 24.99 -11.30 9.69
CA SER A 241 25.19 -12.63 9.11
C SER A 241 26.55 -13.27 9.44
N LYS A 242 27.56 -12.45 9.74
CA LYS A 242 28.92 -12.91 10.07
C LYS A 242 29.25 -12.85 11.56
N CYS A 243 28.38 -12.24 12.37
CA CYS A 243 28.60 -11.82 13.75
C CYS A 243 29.73 -10.79 13.93
N GLU A 244 30.92 -11.07 13.38
CA GLU A 244 32.10 -10.20 13.42
C GLU A 244 32.76 -10.14 12.04
N THR A 245 33.31 -8.97 11.70
CA THR A 245 34.07 -8.78 10.45
C THR A 245 35.04 -7.62 10.56
N THR A 246 35.86 -7.41 9.52
CA THR A 246 36.76 -6.27 9.39
C THR A 246 36.31 -5.33 8.29
N MET A 247 36.86 -4.11 8.25
CA MET A 247 36.63 -3.18 7.13
C MET A 247 36.95 -3.82 5.76
N ASP A 248 38.08 -4.54 5.67
CA ASP A 248 38.46 -5.28 4.46
C ASP A 248 37.48 -6.42 4.14
N GLY A 249 37.05 -7.17 5.16
CA GLY A 249 36.04 -8.22 5.01
C GLY A 249 34.71 -7.69 4.47
N LEU A 250 34.24 -6.54 4.98
CA LEU A 250 33.05 -5.85 4.48
C LEU A 250 33.22 -5.34 3.06
N SER A 251 34.38 -4.75 2.75
CA SER A 251 34.67 -4.25 1.40
C SER A 251 34.58 -5.37 0.36
N ARG A 252 35.13 -6.55 0.68
CA ARG A 252 35.06 -7.74 -0.18
C ARG A 252 33.64 -8.27 -0.31
N LEU A 253 32.90 -8.38 0.80
CA LEU A 253 31.55 -8.93 0.80
C LEU A 253 30.55 -8.05 0.03
N LEU A 254 30.71 -6.73 0.12
CA LEU A 254 29.84 -5.75 -0.56
C LEU A 254 30.39 -5.29 -1.92
N SER A 255 31.54 -5.81 -2.35
CA SER A 255 32.22 -5.44 -3.61
C SER A 255 32.46 -3.93 -3.75
N LEU A 256 32.98 -3.29 -2.69
CA LEU A 256 33.20 -1.85 -2.62
C LEU A 256 34.64 -1.47 -3.02
N SER A 257 34.79 -0.28 -3.60
CA SER A 257 36.10 0.34 -3.77
C SER A 257 36.66 0.83 -2.42
N ASN A 258 37.98 1.02 -2.34
CA ASN A 258 38.65 1.55 -1.13
C ASN A 258 38.07 2.88 -0.64
N GLY A 259 37.65 3.76 -1.56
CA GLY A 259 37.03 5.04 -1.23
C GLY A 259 35.62 4.89 -0.65
N GLU A 260 34.83 3.96 -1.17
CA GLU A 260 33.49 3.64 -0.68
C GLU A 260 33.53 2.93 0.67
N ALA A 261 34.45 1.97 0.84
CA ALA A 261 34.65 1.28 2.11
C ALA A 261 34.97 2.25 3.26
N LYS A 262 35.89 3.21 3.04
CA LYS A 262 36.22 4.26 4.02
C LYS A 262 35.03 5.18 4.33
N LYS A 263 34.19 5.49 3.35
CA LYS A 263 32.96 6.30 3.55
C LYS A 263 31.93 5.51 4.34
N LEU A 264 31.74 4.23 4.03
CA LEU A 264 30.82 3.33 4.72
C LEU A 264 31.26 3.12 6.17
N TRP A 265 32.54 2.88 6.42
CA TRP A 265 33.09 2.71 7.77
C TRP A 265 32.76 3.90 8.67
N ARG A 266 33.03 5.13 8.20
CA ARG A 266 32.66 6.36 8.92
C ARG A 266 31.16 6.41 9.23
N ARG A 267 30.30 6.08 8.26
CA ARG A 267 28.85 6.03 8.48
C ARG A 267 28.44 5.02 9.54
N LEU A 268 29.11 3.87 9.63
CA LEU A 268 28.83 2.84 10.64
C LEU A 268 29.26 3.30 12.05
N VAL A 269 30.42 3.94 12.17
CA VAL A 269 30.89 4.54 13.42
C VAL A 269 29.94 5.65 13.89
N ASP A 270 29.59 6.58 13.00
CA ASP A 270 28.65 7.67 13.29
C ASP A 270 27.27 7.13 13.67
N LEU A 271 26.81 6.07 12.98
CA LEU A 271 25.56 5.40 13.28
C LEU A 271 25.58 4.79 14.68
N ASN A 272 26.64 4.07 15.04
CA ASN A 272 26.78 3.46 16.36
C ASN A 272 26.74 4.53 17.45
N SER A 273 27.50 5.61 17.27
CA SER A 273 27.52 6.76 18.17
C SER A 273 26.13 7.39 18.35
N ARG A 274 25.39 7.61 17.26
CA ARG A 274 24.02 8.14 17.29
C ARG A 274 23.05 7.22 18.03
N LEU A 275 23.30 5.91 18.01
CA LEU A 275 22.53 4.90 18.73
C LEU A 275 23.12 4.59 20.12
N GLY A 276 23.91 5.50 20.70
CA GLY A 276 24.44 5.37 22.06
C GLY A 276 25.49 4.26 22.23
N GLY A 277 26.10 3.78 21.13
CA GLY A 277 27.03 2.65 21.15
C GLY A 277 26.36 1.30 21.32
N GLU A 278 25.04 1.21 21.20
CA GLU A 278 24.28 -0.02 21.43
C GLU A 278 24.28 -0.99 20.23
N LEU A 279 24.72 -0.55 19.05
CA LEU A 279 24.62 -1.36 17.84
C LEU A 279 25.83 -2.29 17.67
N PHE A 280 27.05 -1.76 17.82
CA PHE A 280 28.29 -2.48 17.53
C PHE A 280 29.32 -2.34 18.65
N ASP A 281 30.15 -3.38 18.80
CA ASP A 281 31.46 -3.29 19.41
C ASP A 281 32.51 -3.06 18.32
N ILE A 282 33.28 -1.97 18.45
CA ILE A 282 34.27 -1.55 17.46
C ILE A 282 35.64 -1.51 18.12
N ASP A 283 36.57 -2.31 17.60
CA ASP A 283 37.97 -2.37 18.06
C ASP A 283 38.91 -2.28 16.84
N GLY A 284 39.55 -1.13 16.67
CA GLY A 284 40.37 -0.83 15.51
C GLY A 284 39.59 -0.95 14.20
N GLU A 285 39.96 -1.92 13.36
CA GLU A 285 39.27 -2.23 12.10
C GLU A 285 38.27 -3.40 12.21
N LYS A 286 38.07 -3.95 13.41
CA LYS A 286 37.08 -4.98 13.67
C LYS A 286 35.76 -4.37 14.11
N ILE A 287 34.67 -4.93 13.63
CA ILE A 287 33.31 -4.57 14.00
C ILE A 287 32.50 -5.83 14.26
N ARG A 288 31.84 -5.86 15.42
CA ARG A 288 30.98 -6.96 15.85
C ARG A 288 29.59 -6.43 16.18
N ILE A 289 28.55 -7.14 15.74
CA ILE A 289 27.18 -6.84 16.20
C ILE A 289 27.05 -7.26 17.67
N ARG A 290 26.46 -6.39 18.49
CA ARG A 290 26.15 -6.78 19.87
C ARG A 290 25.07 -7.85 19.92
N ASP A 291 25.25 -8.85 20.76
CA ASP A 291 24.42 -10.06 20.80
C ASP A 291 22.94 -9.73 21.10
N GLU A 292 22.68 -8.67 21.88
CA GLU A 292 21.32 -8.23 22.20
C GLU A 292 20.55 -7.82 20.94
N ASN A 293 21.22 -7.36 19.88
CA ASN A 293 20.60 -6.93 18.63
C ASN A 293 20.18 -8.08 17.71
N LEU A 294 20.61 -9.32 17.98
CA LEU A 294 20.26 -10.47 17.13
C LEU A 294 18.76 -10.81 17.21
N GLY A 295 18.12 -10.56 18.35
CA GLY A 295 16.69 -10.77 18.58
C GLY A 295 15.78 -9.59 18.21
N TYR A 296 16.25 -8.60 17.44
CA TYR A 296 15.51 -7.36 17.18
C TYR A 296 14.13 -7.61 16.55
N TRP A 297 14.04 -8.54 15.61
CA TRP A 297 12.81 -8.79 14.86
C TRP A 297 11.71 -9.41 15.73
N GLU A 298 12.08 -10.36 16.60
CA GLU A 298 11.13 -10.99 17.52
C GLU A 298 10.50 -9.96 18.46
N ARG A 299 11.32 -9.09 19.05
CA ARG A 299 10.82 -7.98 19.90
C ARG A 299 9.91 -7.03 19.12
N ILE A 300 10.31 -6.63 17.92
CA ILE A 300 9.53 -5.71 17.07
C ILE A 300 8.17 -6.31 16.72
N LEU A 301 8.14 -7.59 16.35
CA LEU A 301 6.93 -8.27 15.93
C LEU A 301 5.98 -8.48 17.12
N ASP A 302 6.47 -8.95 18.27
CA ASP A 302 5.67 -9.12 19.48
C ASP A 302 5.11 -7.76 19.96
N ALA A 303 5.93 -6.71 20.01
CA ALA A 303 5.47 -5.36 20.36
C ALA A 303 4.39 -4.84 19.39
N SER A 304 4.60 -5.00 18.08
CA SER A 304 3.64 -4.56 17.05
C SER A 304 2.30 -5.26 17.17
N LEU A 305 2.31 -6.58 17.42
CA LEU A 305 1.09 -7.38 17.60
C LEU A 305 0.39 -7.05 18.92
N ASN A 306 1.14 -6.80 19.99
CA ASN A 306 0.58 -6.38 21.27
C ASN A 306 -0.13 -5.02 21.15
N VAL A 307 0.48 -4.05 20.47
CA VAL A 307 -0.16 -2.75 20.22
C VAL A 307 -1.41 -2.88 19.35
N ALA A 308 -1.35 -3.66 18.26
CA ALA A 308 -2.52 -3.88 17.40
C ALA A 308 -3.65 -4.60 18.17
N SER A 309 -3.34 -5.66 18.91
CA SER A 309 -4.32 -6.38 19.73
C SER A 309 -5.00 -5.46 20.72
N ARG A 310 -4.23 -4.59 21.38
CA ARG A 310 -4.74 -3.62 22.33
C ARG A 310 -5.69 -2.60 21.70
N ILE A 311 -5.30 -2.02 20.56
CA ILE A 311 -6.12 -1.05 19.82
C ILE A 311 -7.50 -1.61 19.47
N PHE A 312 -7.57 -2.89 19.08
CA PHE A 312 -8.80 -3.48 18.53
C PHE A 312 -9.58 -4.37 19.51
N LYS A 313 -9.00 -4.79 20.64
CA LYS A 313 -9.64 -5.76 21.56
C LYS A 313 -9.79 -5.27 23.00
N GLU A 314 -8.97 -4.31 23.45
CA GLU A 314 -9.06 -3.82 24.82
C GLU A 314 -10.04 -2.65 24.93
N PRO A 315 -10.77 -2.51 26.06
CA PRO A 315 -11.72 -1.41 26.28
C PRO A 315 -11.04 -0.08 26.64
N ARG A 316 -9.71 -0.01 26.55
CA ARG A 316 -8.92 1.19 26.88
C ARG A 316 -8.82 2.12 25.68
N HIS A 317 -8.42 3.36 25.93
CA HIS A 317 -8.22 4.33 24.85
C HIS A 317 -7.17 3.81 23.83
N PRO A 318 -7.52 3.63 22.53
CA PRO A 318 -6.65 2.94 21.59
C PRO A 318 -5.28 3.60 21.35
N LEU A 319 -5.22 4.94 21.42
CA LEU A 319 -4.00 5.70 21.13
C LEU A 319 -3.16 6.10 22.35
N ILE A 320 -3.53 5.70 23.57
CA ILE A 320 -2.75 6.02 24.79
C ILE A 320 -2.10 4.74 25.28
N ASP A 321 -0.79 4.69 25.47
CA ASP A 321 -0.03 3.53 25.95
C ASP A 321 -0.26 3.22 27.46
N TYR A 322 0.35 2.14 27.98
CA TYR A 322 0.24 1.76 29.40
C TYR A 322 0.87 2.77 30.37
N GLU A 323 1.77 3.62 29.88
CA GLU A 323 2.41 4.70 30.63
C GLU A 323 1.68 6.04 30.46
N GLY A 324 0.53 6.06 29.77
CA GLY A 324 -0.24 7.27 29.52
C GLY A 324 0.28 8.13 28.37
N ARG A 325 1.21 7.62 27.55
CA ARG A 325 1.82 8.37 26.43
C ARG A 325 1.03 8.16 25.15
N TRP A 326 0.90 9.21 24.35
CA TRP A 326 0.26 9.13 23.04
C TRP A 326 1.09 8.31 22.04
N LEU A 327 0.41 7.45 21.28
CA LEU A 327 0.94 6.86 20.06
C LEU A 327 0.79 7.88 18.93
N SER A 328 1.91 8.38 18.42
CA SER A 328 1.88 9.31 17.30
C SER A 328 1.57 8.60 15.98
N ILE A 329 1.18 9.36 14.95
CA ILE A 329 0.98 8.81 13.61
C ILE A 329 2.26 8.16 13.06
N LEU A 330 3.44 8.65 13.45
CA LEU A 330 4.71 8.05 13.07
C LEU A 330 4.89 6.67 13.72
N ASP A 331 4.46 6.50 14.98
CA ASP A 331 4.51 5.21 15.67
C ASP A 331 3.53 4.22 15.02
N LEU A 332 2.28 4.65 14.74
CA LEU A 332 1.27 3.82 14.06
C LEU A 332 1.73 3.35 12.68
N ASN A 333 2.24 4.27 11.85
CA ASN A 333 2.71 3.91 10.51
C ASN A 333 4.00 3.08 10.53
N THR A 334 4.81 3.19 11.59
CA THR A 334 5.97 2.32 11.78
C THR A 334 5.54 0.90 12.17
N ILE A 335 4.54 0.75 13.04
CA ILE A 335 3.91 -0.56 13.32
C ILE A 335 3.35 -1.17 12.03
N ASN A 336 2.62 -0.39 11.23
CA ASN A 336 2.09 -0.85 9.94
C ASN A 336 3.19 -1.32 8.99
N LEU A 337 4.35 -0.65 8.97
CA LEU A 337 5.50 -1.09 8.19
C LEU A 337 5.98 -2.47 8.64
N PHE A 338 6.06 -2.69 9.96
CA PHE A 338 6.47 -3.97 10.53
C PHE A 338 5.45 -5.07 10.29
N LEU A 339 4.15 -4.79 10.40
CA LEU A 339 3.08 -5.74 10.05
C LEU A 339 3.13 -6.11 8.56
N LEU A 340 3.41 -5.14 7.67
CA LEU A 340 3.61 -5.40 6.24
C LEU A 340 4.82 -6.31 6.00
N TYR A 341 5.96 -6.05 6.65
CA TYR A 341 7.13 -6.93 6.55
C TYR A 341 6.86 -8.34 7.10
N ALA A 342 6.13 -8.44 8.21
CA ALA A 342 5.73 -9.74 8.78
C ALA A 342 4.80 -10.50 7.82
N LEU A 343 3.83 -9.81 7.22
CA LEU A 343 2.93 -10.40 6.22
C LEU A 343 3.70 -10.89 4.98
N MET A 344 4.67 -10.12 4.49
CA MET A 344 5.54 -10.55 3.38
C MET A 344 6.36 -11.78 3.75
N HIS A 345 6.93 -11.82 4.96
CA HIS A 345 7.73 -12.95 5.43
C HIS A 345 6.86 -14.22 5.55
N GLU A 346 5.72 -14.13 6.24
CA GLU A 346 4.82 -15.28 6.46
C GLU A 346 4.23 -15.81 5.15
N THR A 347 3.90 -14.94 4.20
CA THR A 347 3.37 -15.37 2.90
C THR A 347 4.44 -16.03 2.02
N CYS A 348 5.68 -15.54 2.06
CA CYS A 348 6.82 -16.16 1.39
C CYS A 348 7.19 -17.53 1.97
N GLU A 349 7.19 -17.66 3.31
CA GLU A 349 7.54 -18.92 3.98
C GLU A 349 6.46 -20.00 3.82
N ASN A 350 5.18 -19.62 3.81
CA ASN A 350 4.06 -20.57 3.71
C ASN A 350 3.54 -20.79 2.27
N ASN A 351 4.23 -20.24 1.25
CA ASN A 351 3.84 -20.27 -0.16
C ASN A 351 2.40 -19.76 -0.38
N ILE A 352 2.06 -18.63 0.23
CA ILE A 352 0.76 -17.97 0.11
C ILE A 352 0.86 -16.88 -0.95
N LEU A 353 -0.06 -16.89 -1.90
CA LEU A 353 -0.15 -15.86 -2.93
C LEU A 353 -0.86 -14.62 -2.37
N LEU A 354 -0.07 -13.64 -1.93
CA LEU A 354 -0.56 -12.33 -1.49
C LEU A 354 -0.65 -11.37 -2.68
N VAL A 355 -1.86 -10.87 -2.97
CA VAL A 355 -2.14 -9.99 -4.11
C VAL A 355 -2.88 -8.74 -3.64
N GLY A 356 -2.25 -7.58 -3.80
CA GLY A 356 -2.93 -6.29 -3.65
C GLY A 356 -3.61 -5.89 -4.96
N ILE A 357 -4.84 -5.39 -4.91
CA ILE A 357 -5.59 -4.92 -6.08
C ILE A 357 -5.95 -3.45 -5.89
N ALA A 358 -5.85 -2.66 -6.96
CA ALA A 358 -6.28 -1.27 -6.99
C ALA A 358 -7.34 -1.05 -8.08
N LYS A 359 -8.53 -0.61 -7.65
CA LYS A 359 -9.65 -0.23 -8.55
C LYS A 359 -9.32 1.01 -9.37
N ASP A 360 -8.87 2.05 -8.68
CA ASP A 360 -8.49 3.33 -9.27
C ASP A 360 -7.01 3.62 -9.03
N THR A 361 -6.37 4.11 -10.09
CA THR A 361 -4.96 4.48 -10.02
C THR A 361 -4.69 5.64 -10.97
N VAL A 362 -3.94 6.61 -10.47
CA VAL A 362 -3.38 7.74 -11.23
C VAL A 362 -1.94 7.47 -11.65
N ALA A 363 -1.51 6.22 -11.55
CA ALA A 363 -0.19 5.75 -11.93
C ALA A 363 0.11 6.06 -13.41
N THR A 364 1.39 6.32 -13.65
CA THR A 364 1.91 6.66 -14.97
C THR A 364 3.20 5.90 -15.26
N GLU A 365 3.68 5.04 -14.36
CA GLU A 365 5.00 4.42 -14.50
C GLU A 365 5.11 3.49 -15.70
N TYR A 366 4.03 2.82 -16.09
CA TYR A 366 4.07 1.94 -17.24
C TYR A 366 4.33 2.74 -18.52
N THR A 367 3.53 3.77 -18.80
CA THR A 367 3.70 4.62 -19.98
C THR A 367 4.95 5.50 -19.90
N ARG A 368 5.36 5.94 -18.70
CA ARG A 368 6.47 6.88 -18.48
C ARG A 368 7.85 6.24 -18.45
N SER A 369 7.98 4.97 -18.05
CA SER A 369 9.31 4.34 -17.88
C SER A 369 9.38 2.89 -18.37
N VAL A 370 8.37 2.06 -18.11
CA VAL A 370 8.43 0.63 -18.48
C VAL A 370 8.24 0.42 -19.98
N LEU A 371 7.17 0.94 -20.57
CA LEU A 371 6.86 0.81 -21.99
C LEU A 371 7.99 1.38 -22.87
N PRO A 372 8.52 2.61 -22.62
CA PRO A 372 9.68 3.10 -23.35
C PRO A 372 10.90 2.18 -23.28
N LEU A 373 11.20 1.63 -22.09
CA LEU A 373 12.31 0.68 -21.91
C LEU A 373 12.11 -0.56 -22.80
N LEU A 374 10.91 -1.15 -22.80
CA LEU A 374 10.60 -2.31 -23.62
C LEU A 374 10.72 -2.03 -25.12
N LEU A 375 10.16 -0.91 -25.58
CA LEU A 375 10.20 -0.54 -27.01
C LEU A 375 11.63 -0.26 -27.45
N SER A 376 12.43 0.43 -26.63
CA SER A 376 13.84 0.71 -26.96
C SER A 376 14.69 -0.56 -27.07
N SER A 377 14.38 -1.59 -26.29
CA SER A 377 15.09 -2.88 -26.33
C SER A 377 14.75 -3.71 -27.56
N ARG A 378 13.59 -3.46 -28.19
CA ARG A 378 13.08 -4.21 -29.35
C ARG A 378 13.36 -3.51 -30.69
N ASP A 379 13.33 -2.18 -30.71
CA ASP A 379 13.44 -1.36 -31.91
C ASP A 379 14.71 -0.49 -31.91
N ALA A 380 15.87 -1.13 -31.95
CA ALA A 380 17.14 -0.44 -32.20
C ALA A 380 17.13 0.17 -33.61
N GLY A 381 16.63 1.41 -33.76
CA GLY A 381 16.73 2.20 -34.99
C GLY A 381 15.42 2.70 -35.62
N ARG A 382 14.25 2.57 -34.98
CA ARG A 382 12.99 3.20 -35.44
C ARG A 382 12.58 4.38 -34.55
N ASP A 383 11.91 5.35 -35.16
CA ASP A 383 11.36 6.53 -34.48
C ASP A 383 10.20 6.09 -33.55
N VAL A 384 10.52 5.81 -32.28
CA VAL A 384 9.54 5.34 -31.28
C VAL A 384 8.61 6.50 -30.93
N ARG A 385 7.41 6.51 -31.53
CA ARG A 385 6.35 7.43 -31.11
C ARG A 385 5.77 6.98 -29.78
N TYR A 386 6.01 7.77 -28.74
CA TYR A 386 5.46 7.55 -27.40
C TYR A 386 3.99 7.92 -27.32
N ALA A 387 3.26 7.29 -26.40
CA ALA A 387 1.83 7.51 -26.22
C ALA A 387 1.54 8.91 -25.68
N GLU A 388 0.52 9.57 -26.22
CA GLU A 388 0.07 10.90 -25.77
C GLU A 388 -0.88 10.85 -24.55
N LEU A 389 -1.11 9.65 -24.00
CA LEU A 389 -1.88 9.40 -22.78
C LEU A 389 -0.94 9.06 -21.63
N ASN A 390 -0.89 9.94 -20.63
CA ASN A 390 0.01 9.81 -19.49
C ASN A 390 -0.50 8.89 -18.38
N SER A 391 -1.82 8.65 -18.30
CA SER A 391 -2.39 7.72 -17.30
C SER A 391 -2.32 6.31 -17.84
N ASP A 392 -1.71 5.39 -17.08
CA ASP A 392 -1.56 3.99 -17.49
C ASP A 392 -2.93 3.33 -17.66
N LYS A 393 -3.85 3.53 -16.71
CA LYS A 393 -5.23 3.01 -16.78
C LYS A 393 -5.94 3.52 -18.03
N ALA A 394 -5.89 4.82 -18.31
CA ALA A 394 -6.53 5.40 -19.49
C ALA A 394 -5.89 4.89 -20.80
N PHE A 395 -4.56 4.85 -20.86
CA PHE A 395 -3.81 4.35 -22.00
C PHE A 395 -4.18 2.90 -22.33
N LEU A 396 -4.11 2.01 -21.34
CA LEU A 396 -4.42 0.58 -21.51
C LEU A 396 -5.90 0.33 -21.83
N THR A 397 -6.81 1.10 -21.22
CA THR A 397 -8.24 0.98 -21.50
C THR A 397 -8.54 1.33 -22.96
N VAL A 398 -8.02 2.46 -23.44
CA VAL A 398 -8.21 2.88 -24.84
C VAL A 398 -7.51 1.91 -25.80
N LEU A 399 -6.27 1.52 -25.50
CA LEU A 399 -5.50 0.58 -26.32
C LEU A 399 -6.25 -0.75 -26.53
N SER A 400 -6.84 -1.30 -25.47
CA SER A 400 -7.62 -2.54 -25.56
C SER A 400 -8.94 -2.37 -26.32
N ALA A 401 -9.66 -1.27 -26.09
CA ALA A 401 -10.96 -1.03 -26.72
C ALA A 401 -10.88 -0.82 -28.23
N VAL A 402 -9.84 -0.12 -28.71
CA VAL A 402 -9.65 0.20 -30.14
C VAL A 402 -8.94 -0.88 -30.95
N ASN A 403 -8.44 -1.92 -30.27
CA ASN A 403 -7.75 -3.06 -30.90
C ASN A 403 -8.35 -4.42 -30.48
N PRO A 404 -9.67 -4.63 -30.65
CA PRO A 404 -10.34 -5.78 -30.05
C PRO A 404 -9.87 -7.14 -30.60
N GLU A 405 -9.39 -7.17 -31.84
CA GLU A 405 -8.85 -8.37 -32.50
C GLU A 405 -7.40 -8.67 -32.09
N LEU A 406 -6.62 -7.63 -31.74
CA LEU A 406 -5.22 -7.80 -31.33
C LEU A 406 -5.10 -8.12 -29.84
N LEU A 407 -6.08 -7.71 -29.03
CA LEU A 407 -6.03 -7.86 -27.57
C LEU A 407 -7.37 -8.30 -27.00
N GLN A 408 -7.52 -9.62 -26.83
CA GLN A 408 -8.67 -10.22 -26.18
C GLN A 408 -8.38 -10.47 -24.70
N PRO A 409 -9.25 -10.03 -23.77
CA PRO A 409 -9.18 -10.42 -22.37
C PRO A 409 -9.37 -11.95 -22.18
N PRO A 410 -8.80 -12.55 -21.13
CA PRO A 410 -7.98 -11.91 -20.10
C PRO A 410 -6.54 -11.64 -20.57
N TRP A 411 -6.06 -10.43 -20.28
CA TRP A 411 -4.68 -10.01 -20.55
C TRP A 411 -4.11 -9.22 -19.38
N ARG A 412 -2.78 -9.16 -19.30
CA ARG A 412 -2.03 -8.30 -18.38
C ARG A 412 -0.87 -7.58 -19.07
N THR A 413 -0.32 -6.53 -18.49
CA THR A 413 0.99 -6.02 -18.90
C THR A 413 2.08 -7.02 -18.52
N ILE A 414 3.30 -6.82 -19.02
CA ILE A 414 4.43 -7.46 -18.34
C ILE A 414 4.43 -7.10 -16.85
N SER A 415 5.01 -7.98 -16.05
CA SER A 415 5.25 -7.74 -14.63
C SER A 415 6.61 -7.09 -14.43
N TYR A 416 6.65 -6.07 -13.58
CA TYR A 416 7.85 -5.27 -13.36
C TYR A 416 7.94 -4.78 -11.92
N ASP A 417 9.15 -4.44 -11.49
CA ASP A 417 9.42 -3.97 -10.15
C ASP A 417 8.73 -2.63 -9.83
N ALA A 418 8.21 -2.50 -8.60
CA ALA A 418 7.64 -1.25 -8.14
C ALA A 418 8.64 -0.09 -8.11
N CYS A 419 9.96 -0.34 -8.18
CA CYS A 419 10.96 0.73 -8.24
C CYS A 419 10.77 1.68 -9.43
N PHE A 420 10.14 1.22 -10.52
CA PHE A 420 9.80 2.00 -11.71
C PHE A 420 8.84 3.17 -11.44
N THR A 421 8.07 3.11 -10.34
CA THR A 421 7.22 4.23 -9.87
C THR A 421 8.01 5.52 -9.63
N THR A 422 9.32 5.39 -9.36
CA THR A 422 10.25 6.51 -9.14
C THR A 422 11.16 6.81 -10.32
N LEU A 423 10.96 6.16 -11.47
CA LEU A 423 11.75 6.34 -12.69
C LEU A 423 10.99 7.07 -13.79
N ILE A 424 11.73 7.78 -14.65
CA ILE A 424 11.27 8.47 -15.85
C ILE A 424 12.22 8.13 -16.99
N TRP A 425 11.67 7.86 -18.16
CA TRP A 425 12.43 7.73 -19.40
C TRP A 425 13.02 9.07 -19.85
N SER A 426 14.28 9.09 -20.25
CA SER A 426 15.03 10.27 -20.66
C SER A 426 15.93 9.92 -21.85
N PRO A 427 15.40 9.90 -23.09
CA PRO A 427 16.14 9.43 -24.26
C PRO A 427 17.31 10.34 -24.65
N GLU A 428 17.30 11.61 -24.22
CA GLU A 428 18.42 12.54 -24.46
C GLU A 428 19.54 12.44 -23.41
N GLY A 429 19.37 11.61 -22.38
CA GLY A 429 20.37 11.42 -21.32
C GLY A 429 21.47 10.45 -21.72
N GLU A 430 22.62 10.50 -21.02
CA GLU A 430 23.67 9.49 -21.13
C GLU A 430 23.15 8.08 -20.74
N VAL A 431 22.13 8.07 -19.88
CA VAL A 431 21.39 6.88 -19.47
C VAL A 431 19.90 7.13 -19.71
N ASN A 432 19.22 6.17 -20.33
CA ASN A 432 17.82 6.34 -20.75
C ASN A 432 16.80 6.40 -19.60
N LEU A 433 17.22 6.17 -18.35
CA LEU A 433 16.36 6.19 -17.18
C LEU A 433 16.96 7.07 -16.08
N ARG A 434 16.11 7.94 -15.52
CA ARG A 434 16.47 8.82 -14.41
C ARG A 434 15.44 8.80 -13.30
N SER A 435 15.87 9.13 -12.09
CA SER A 435 14.98 9.29 -10.94
C SER A 435 14.04 10.49 -11.10
N ALA A 436 12.74 10.28 -10.89
CA ALA A 436 11.71 11.33 -10.94
C ALA A 436 11.91 12.41 -9.86
N ARG A 437 12.37 11.98 -8.68
CA ARG A 437 12.52 12.83 -7.48
C ARG A 437 13.89 12.65 -6.84
N LYS A 438 14.94 12.60 -7.65
CA LYS A 438 16.36 12.40 -7.25
C LYS A 438 16.68 11.04 -6.61
N VAL A 439 15.70 10.29 -6.11
CA VAL A 439 15.88 9.01 -5.42
C VAL A 439 15.09 7.94 -6.15
N VAL A 440 15.66 6.74 -6.23
CA VAL A 440 15.00 5.55 -6.72
C VAL A 440 14.64 4.65 -5.54
N SER A 441 13.37 4.26 -5.48
CA SER A 441 12.86 3.33 -4.47
C SER A 441 13.56 1.97 -4.53
N ARG A 442 13.43 1.18 -3.46
CA ARG A 442 14.08 -0.13 -3.30
C ARG A 442 13.52 -1.11 -4.34
N GLU A 443 14.41 -1.74 -5.11
CA GLU A 443 14.05 -2.85 -5.99
C GLU A 443 13.84 -4.16 -5.21
N GLN A 444 13.26 -5.18 -5.87
CA GLN A 444 12.95 -6.53 -5.37
C GLN A 444 12.11 -6.53 -4.09
N MET A 445 11.18 -5.58 -3.99
CA MET A 445 10.20 -5.51 -2.90
C MET A 445 8.82 -5.96 -3.35
N PHE A 446 8.32 -5.34 -4.42
CA PHE A 446 6.99 -5.60 -4.95
C PHE A 446 7.03 -5.64 -6.48
N ILE A 447 6.22 -6.51 -7.06
CA ILE A 447 6.05 -6.65 -8.51
C ILE A 447 4.64 -6.17 -8.85
N ARG A 448 4.52 -5.35 -9.89
CA ARG A 448 3.28 -4.71 -10.35
C ARG A 448 2.93 -5.20 -11.75
N SER A 449 1.63 -5.27 -12.04
CA SER A 449 1.12 -5.44 -13.40
C SER A 449 -0.33 -4.97 -13.52
N TYR A 450 -0.71 -4.46 -14.69
CA TYR A 450 -2.10 -4.12 -15.00
C TYR A 450 -2.79 -5.30 -15.66
N PHE A 451 -4.11 -5.42 -15.50
CA PHE A 451 -4.89 -6.48 -16.11
C PHE A 451 -6.30 -6.04 -16.49
N GLN A 452 -6.91 -6.82 -17.37
CA GLN A 452 -8.33 -6.74 -17.73
C GLN A 452 -8.84 -8.14 -17.99
N LEU A 453 -10.03 -8.47 -17.47
CA LEU A 453 -10.51 -9.87 -17.44
C LEU A 453 -11.59 -10.18 -18.46
N ARG A 454 -12.48 -9.22 -18.75
CA ARG A 454 -13.72 -9.52 -19.47
C ARG A 454 -14.01 -8.56 -20.61
N SER A 455 -14.86 -9.01 -21.52
CA SER A 455 -15.47 -8.22 -22.57
C SER A 455 -16.86 -8.71 -22.90
N PHE A 456 -17.70 -7.82 -23.42
CA PHE A 456 -19.05 -8.18 -23.80
C PHE A 456 -19.01 -9.08 -25.03
N THR A 457 -19.90 -10.07 -25.06
CA THR A 457 -20.02 -11.01 -26.18
C THR A 457 -20.63 -10.33 -27.42
N SER A 458 -21.55 -9.39 -27.22
CA SER A 458 -22.22 -8.65 -28.28
C SER A 458 -21.37 -7.56 -28.92
N ASP A 459 -20.47 -6.95 -28.13
CA ASP A 459 -19.53 -5.93 -28.59
C ASP A 459 -18.20 -6.12 -27.85
N PRO A 460 -17.21 -6.78 -28.48
CA PRO A 460 -15.89 -6.94 -27.90
C PRO A 460 -15.22 -5.61 -27.54
N SER A 461 -15.52 -4.48 -28.19
CA SER A 461 -14.91 -3.20 -27.81
C SER A 461 -15.37 -2.69 -26.44
N VAL A 462 -16.48 -3.20 -25.89
CA VAL A 462 -16.94 -2.95 -24.52
C VAL A 462 -16.26 -3.93 -23.57
N ARG A 463 -15.36 -3.42 -22.73
CA ARG A 463 -14.47 -4.21 -21.86
C ARG A 463 -14.70 -3.90 -20.38
N SER A 464 -14.29 -4.81 -19.50
CA SER A 464 -14.21 -4.52 -18.06
C SER A 464 -13.19 -3.39 -17.79
N PRO A 465 -13.24 -2.72 -16.63
CA PRO A 465 -12.20 -1.77 -16.27
C PRO A 465 -10.81 -2.42 -16.26
N VAL A 466 -9.78 -1.61 -16.52
CA VAL A 466 -8.38 -2.00 -16.29
C VAL A 466 -8.06 -1.76 -14.82
N PHE A 467 -7.51 -2.78 -14.19
CA PHE A 467 -7.10 -2.79 -12.80
C PHE A 467 -5.58 -2.96 -12.68
N LEU A 468 -5.01 -2.55 -11.56
CA LEU A 468 -3.63 -2.83 -11.18
C LEU A 468 -3.65 -3.90 -10.11
N TYR A 469 -2.78 -4.91 -10.22
CA TYR A 469 -2.41 -5.73 -9.08
C TYR A 469 -0.92 -5.55 -8.75
N ASP A 470 -0.59 -5.82 -7.51
CA ASP A 470 0.79 -6.04 -7.09
C ASP A 470 0.92 -7.23 -6.13
N ARG A 471 2.15 -7.69 -5.97
CA ARG A 471 2.50 -8.81 -5.10
C ARG A 471 3.87 -8.59 -4.49
N ALA A 472 4.14 -9.28 -3.39
CA ALA A 472 5.49 -9.34 -2.84
C ALA A 472 6.44 -10.06 -3.82
N PHE A 473 7.67 -9.57 -3.90
CA PHE A 473 8.76 -10.28 -4.58
C PHE A 473 9.13 -11.52 -3.75
N ASN A 474 9.23 -12.69 -4.41
CA ASN A 474 9.62 -13.93 -3.77
C ASN A 474 10.95 -14.44 -4.36
N PRO A 475 12.07 -14.35 -3.61
CA PRO A 475 13.40 -14.74 -4.11
C PRO A 475 13.54 -16.24 -4.42
N LYS A 476 12.61 -17.09 -3.94
CA LYS A 476 12.62 -18.53 -4.23
C LYS A 476 12.16 -18.82 -5.67
N ILE A 477 11.28 -17.98 -6.24
CA ILE A 477 10.60 -18.22 -7.52
C ILE A 477 10.81 -17.12 -8.56
N ASP A 478 11.03 -15.88 -8.15
CA ASP A 478 11.24 -14.74 -9.04
C ASP A 478 12.71 -14.67 -9.48
N ARG A 479 12.97 -15.01 -10.75
CA ARG A 479 14.33 -15.12 -11.31
C ARG A 479 14.66 -14.10 -12.41
N MET A 480 13.67 -13.38 -12.92
CA MET A 480 13.84 -12.44 -14.05
C MET A 480 14.40 -11.08 -13.60
N ILE A 481 15.62 -11.11 -13.04
CA ILE A 481 16.33 -9.92 -12.55
C ILE A 481 17.27 -9.40 -13.64
N MET A 482 17.11 -8.13 -14.01
CA MET A 482 17.94 -7.46 -15.02
C MET A 482 18.78 -6.36 -14.37
N GLU A 483 19.99 -6.14 -14.87
CA GLU A 483 20.81 -4.98 -14.51
C GLU A 483 20.42 -3.76 -15.35
N VAL A 484 19.97 -2.69 -14.69
CA VAL A 484 19.51 -1.46 -15.36
C VAL A 484 20.30 -0.28 -14.81
N LYS A 485 21.04 0.41 -15.68
CA LYS A 485 21.70 1.67 -15.33
C LYS A 485 20.66 2.78 -15.23
N VAL A 486 20.76 3.61 -14.20
CA VAL A 486 19.89 4.78 -14.00
C VAL A 486 20.67 5.97 -13.47
N GLU A 487 20.16 7.18 -13.68
CA GLU A 487 20.66 8.37 -13.00
C GLU A 487 19.91 8.63 -11.67
N GLU A 488 20.62 8.50 -10.55
CA GLU A 488 20.13 8.76 -9.19
C GLU A 488 20.98 9.87 -8.54
N ARG A 489 20.34 10.99 -8.14
CA ARG A 489 21.03 12.19 -7.60
C ARG A 489 22.16 12.73 -8.48
N GLY A 490 22.02 12.64 -9.81
CA GLY A 490 23.05 13.08 -10.77
C GLY A 490 24.25 12.14 -10.88
N VAL A 491 24.15 10.91 -10.35
CA VAL A 491 25.20 9.88 -10.45
C VAL A 491 24.61 8.62 -11.08
N GLN A 492 25.35 8.01 -12.00
CA GLN A 492 24.96 6.72 -12.57
C GLN A 492 25.01 5.63 -11.50
N THR A 493 23.91 4.90 -11.38
CA THR A 493 23.72 3.84 -10.40
C THR A 493 23.15 2.60 -11.09
N LEU A 494 23.60 1.42 -10.65
CA LEU A 494 23.12 0.15 -11.16
C LEU A 494 21.94 -0.34 -10.30
N LEU A 495 20.80 -0.60 -10.93
CA LEU A 495 19.66 -1.26 -10.31
C LEU A 495 19.60 -2.73 -10.72
N LYS A 496 18.98 -3.55 -9.87
CA LYS A 496 18.68 -4.96 -10.15
C LYS A 496 17.18 -5.26 -10.05
N PRO A 497 16.31 -4.58 -10.81
CA PRO A 497 14.86 -4.80 -10.76
C PRO A 497 14.46 -6.16 -11.32
N PHE A 498 13.31 -6.66 -10.86
CA PHE A 498 12.56 -7.67 -11.59
C PHE A 498 11.89 -7.04 -12.82
N ILE A 499 12.08 -7.63 -14.00
CA ILE A 499 11.38 -7.22 -15.23
C ILE A 499 11.11 -8.49 -16.05
N GLU A 500 9.85 -8.72 -16.42
CA GLU A 500 9.51 -9.81 -17.34
C GLU A 500 9.88 -9.41 -18.78
N HIS A 501 11.06 -9.83 -19.23
CA HIS A 501 11.60 -9.56 -20.57
C HIS A 501 11.69 -10.82 -21.45
N ASP A 502 12.16 -11.95 -20.89
CA ASP A 502 12.34 -13.22 -21.61
C ASP A 502 11.30 -14.25 -21.13
N GLY A 503 10.25 -14.43 -21.94
CA GLY A 503 9.16 -15.35 -21.63
C GLY A 503 8.08 -14.77 -20.72
N THR A 504 7.39 -15.65 -20.00
CA THR A 504 6.25 -15.30 -19.17
C THR A 504 6.52 -15.66 -17.70
N SER A 505 6.30 -14.71 -16.80
CA SER A 505 6.32 -14.97 -15.36
C SER A 505 5.16 -15.90 -15.00
N MET A 506 5.51 -17.11 -14.55
CA MET A 506 4.53 -18.15 -14.21
C MET A 506 3.65 -17.76 -13.02
N VAL A 507 4.21 -17.03 -12.04
CA VAL A 507 3.46 -16.50 -10.88
C VAL A 507 2.41 -15.51 -11.35
N ASP A 508 2.78 -14.60 -12.25
CA ASP A 508 1.89 -13.55 -12.75
C ASP A 508 0.86 -14.10 -13.76
N ASN A 509 1.22 -15.12 -14.53
CA ASN A 509 0.26 -15.87 -15.34
C ASN A 509 -0.77 -16.62 -14.46
N LEU A 510 -0.32 -17.21 -13.34
CA LEU A 510 -1.18 -17.83 -12.34
C LEU A 510 -2.10 -16.81 -11.65
N ILE A 511 -1.60 -15.61 -11.30
CA ILE A 511 -2.45 -14.54 -10.75
C ILE A 511 -3.54 -14.15 -11.74
N LEU A 512 -3.20 -13.92 -13.02
CA LEU A 512 -4.20 -13.59 -14.04
C LEU A 512 -5.25 -14.70 -14.17
N TYR A 513 -4.82 -15.98 -14.12
CA TYR A 513 -5.72 -17.13 -14.14
C TYR A 513 -6.69 -17.13 -12.96
N ILE A 514 -6.16 -17.02 -11.74
CA ILE A 514 -6.95 -16.96 -10.50
C ILE A 514 -7.95 -15.80 -10.55
N LEU A 515 -7.50 -14.60 -10.96
CA LEU A 515 -8.36 -13.42 -11.04
C LEU A 515 -9.52 -13.65 -12.02
N SER A 516 -9.25 -14.24 -13.19
CA SER A 516 -10.29 -14.60 -14.18
C SER A 516 -11.31 -15.65 -13.73
N LEU A 517 -11.00 -16.38 -12.64
CA LEU A 517 -11.89 -17.38 -12.04
C LEU A 517 -12.61 -16.85 -10.80
N SER A 518 -12.31 -15.63 -10.37
CA SER A 518 -12.73 -15.08 -9.07
C SER A 518 -13.60 -13.82 -9.18
N ASP A 519 -13.99 -13.42 -10.39
CA ASP A 519 -14.95 -12.35 -10.63
C ASP A 519 -16.38 -12.89 -10.75
N ASN A 520 -17.36 -12.01 -10.60
CA ASN A 520 -18.77 -12.34 -10.83
C ASN A 520 -19.29 -11.53 -12.02
N ALA A 521 -19.50 -12.21 -13.15
CA ALA A 521 -19.96 -11.57 -14.39
C ALA A 521 -21.43 -11.11 -14.36
N GLU A 522 -22.22 -11.59 -13.40
CA GLU A 522 -23.65 -11.24 -13.27
C GLU A 522 -23.87 -9.92 -12.52
N VAL A 523 -22.86 -9.46 -11.77
CA VAL A 523 -22.91 -8.22 -10.99
C VAL A 523 -22.07 -7.16 -11.69
N MET A 524 -22.73 -6.13 -12.24
CA MET A 524 -22.06 -5.07 -12.99
C MET A 524 -20.99 -4.34 -12.16
N GLU A 525 -21.22 -4.12 -10.87
CA GLU A 525 -20.27 -3.49 -9.94
C GLU A 525 -19.05 -4.36 -9.65
N ALA A 526 -19.15 -5.68 -9.86
CA ALA A 526 -18.06 -6.64 -9.70
C ALA A 526 -17.49 -7.11 -11.06
N TYR A 527 -17.91 -6.51 -12.17
CA TYR A 527 -17.55 -6.97 -13.52
C TYR A 527 -16.05 -6.82 -13.78
N GLY A 528 -15.33 -7.95 -13.79
CA GLY A 528 -13.88 -8.00 -13.89
C GLY A 528 -13.13 -7.64 -12.60
N HIS A 529 -13.83 -7.49 -11.47
CA HIS A 529 -13.25 -7.28 -10.14
C HIS A 529 -13.44 -8.54 -9.26
N ASN A 530 -12.52 -8.77 -8.32
CA ASN A 530 -12.56 -9.95 -7.46
C ASN A 530 -13.80 -9.92 -6.54
N GLN A 531 -14.57 -11.00 -6.54
CA GLN A 531 -15.83 -11.11 -5.79
C GLN A 531 -15.64 -11.05 -4.27
N LEU A 532 -14.55 -11.62 -3.74
CA LEU A 532 -14.30 -11.60 -2.29
C LEU A 532 -14.03 -10.17 -1.79
N LEU A 533 -13.25 -9.39 -2.54
CA LEU A 533 -13.00 -7.98 -2.23
C LEU A 533 -14.28 -7.15 -2.34
N TYR A 534 -15.10 -7.38 -3.37
CA TYR A 534 -16.39 -6.71 -3.52
C TYR A 534 -17.32 -6.94 -2.32
N LEU A 535 -17.42 -8.19 -1.85
CA LEU A 535 -18.25 -8.53 -0.69
C LEU A 535 -17.66 -7.97 0.61
N ALA A 536 -16.34 -8.00 0.76
CA ALA A 536 -15.66 -7.40 1.91
C ALA A 536 -15.92 -5.88 1.99
N ASP A 537 -15.76 -5.14 0.88
CA ASP A 537 -16.02 -3.69 0.76
C ASP A 537 -17.45 -3.33 1.20
N LYS A 538 -18.45 -4.06 0.69
CA LYS A 538 -19.86 -3.86 1.07
C LYS A 538 -20.08 -4.08 2.56
N TYR A 539 -19.54 -5.17 3.09
CA TYR A 539 -19.69 -5.51 4.50
C TYR A 539 -19.07 -4.44 5.42
N VAL A 540 -17.82 -4.04 5.18
CA VAL A 540 -17.16 -3.07 6.07
C VAL A 540 -17.81 -1.69 6.00
N LYS A 541 -18.30 -1.27 4.82
CA LYS A 541 -19.07 -0.01 4.68
C LYS A 541 -20.37 -0.04 5.47
N GLU A 542 -21.08 -1.15 5.44
CA GLU A 542 -22.32 -1.31 6.20
C GLU A 542 -22.06 -1.25 7.71
N GLU A 543 -21.03 -1.95 8.21
CA GLU A 543 -20.65 -1.93 9.63
C GLU A 543 -20.25 -0.53 10.10
N VAL A 544 -19.54 0.24 9.26
CA VAL A 544 -19.14 1.62 9.54
C VAL A 544 -20.35 2.55 9.65
N GLU A 545 -21.30 2.46 8.72
CA GLU A 545 -22.53 3.25 8.78
C GLU A 545 -23.39 2.92 10.00
N GLN A 546 -23.50 1.64 10.37
CA GLN A 546 -24.24 1.22 11.56
C GLN A 546 -23.59 1.76 12.85
N MET A 547 -22.26 1.64 12.97
CA MET A 547 -21.56 2.08 14.19
C MET A 547 -21.59 3.61 14.37
N LYS A 548 -21.54 4.36 13.27
CA LYS A 548 -21.66 5.82 13.29
C LYS A 548 -22.92 6.29 14.03
N GLY A 549 -24.06 5.65 13.74
CA GLY A 549 -25.33 5.94 14.40
C GLY A 549 -25.29 5.66 15.91
N LEU A 550 -24.70 4.53 16.31
CA LEU A 550 -24.59 4.11 17.70
C LEU A 550 -23.67 5.03 18.52
N LEU A 551 -22.47 5.31 18.00
CA LEU A 551 -21.47 6.14 18.68
C LEU A 551 -21.99 7.55 18.91
N LYS A 552 -22.64 8.15 17.91
CA LYS A 552 -23.26 9.47 18.07
C LYS A 552 -24.30 9.47 19.20
N GLY A 553 -25.12 8.42 19.29
CA GLY A 553 -26.07 8.24 20.38
C GLY A 553 -25.39 8.18 21.75
N VAL A 554 -24.33 7.37 21.89
CA VAL A 554 -23.57 7.22 23.15
C VAL A 554 -22.91 8.55 23.56
N VAL A 555 -22.26 9.23 22.61
CA VAL A 555 -21.60 10.51 22.89
C VAL A 555 -22.60 11.59 23.26
N GLU A 556 -23.74 11.67 22.58
CA GLU A 556 -24.80 12.61 22.95
C GLU A 556 -25.37 12.30 24.35
N LEU A 557 -25.52 11.03 24.72
CA LEU A 557 -26.03 10.61 26.03
C LEU A 557 -25.04 10.88 27.18
N GLU A 558 -23.73 10.66 26.97
CA GLU A 558 -22.72 10.81 28.03
C GLU A 558 -22.18 12.24 28.13
N LEU A 559 -21.82 12.86 27.00
CA LEU A 559 -21.17 14.18 27.02
C LEU A 559 -22.16 15.34 27.13
N THR A 560 -23.37 15.23 26.60
CA THR A 560 -24.33 16.34 26.67
C THR A 560 -24.75 16.67 28.11
N PRO A 561 -25.07 15.69 28.97
CA PRO A 561 -25.36 15.97 30.38
C PRO A 561 -24.15 16.56 31.11
N LEU A 562 -22.95 16.05 30.85
CA LEU A 562 -21.70 16.56 31.42
C LEU A 562 -21.47 18.03 31.02
N ALA A 563 -21.52 18.34 29.72
CA ALA A 563 -21.32 19.69 29.19
C ALA A 563 -22.38 20.69 29.72
N ARG A 564 -23.62 20.22 29.94
CA ARG A 564 -24.68 21.02 30.57
C ARG A 564 -24.41 21.26 32.06
N ARG A 565 -24.00 20.22 32.80
CA ARG A 565 -23.68 20.32 34.23
C ARG A 565 -22.51 21.28 34.47
N GLU A 566 -21.46 21.18 33.69
CA GLU A 566 -20.25 22.00 33.80
C GLU A 566 -20.40 23.38 33.13
N LYS A 567 -21.55 23.70 32.53
CA LYS A 567 -21.84 24.98 31.84
C LYS A 567 -20.87 25.33 30.70
N VAL A 568 -20.15 24.35 30.16
CA VAL A 568 -19.18 24.51 29.06
C VAL A 568 -19.86 24.44 27.68
N PHE A 569 -21.17 24.17 27.65
CA PHE A 569 -21.95 23.95 26.42
C PHE A 569 -21.87 25.10 25.38
N THR A 570 -21.68 26.35 25.81
CA THR A 570 -21.50 27.51 24.92
C THR A 570 -20.07 27.70 24.44
N VAL A 571 -19.09 27.09 25.08
CA VAL A 571 -17.66 27.20 24.74
C VAL A 571 -17.22 26.06 23.81
N ALA A 572 -17.71 24.83 24.03
CA ALA A 572 -17.35 23.63 23.26
C ALA A 572 -18.17 23.40 21.97
N ARG A 573 -18.92 24.41 21.51
CA ARG A 573 -19.71 24.32 20.26
C ARG A 573 -19.23 25.36 19.26
N ARG A 574 -19.02 24.91 18.02
CA ARG A 574 -18.75 25.83 16.92
C ARG A 574 -19.91 26.79 16.74
N PHE A 575 -19.58 28.08 16.55
CA PHE A 575 -20.57 29.14 16.28
C PHE A 575 -21.54 28.79 15.15
N ARG A 576 -21.11 28.00 14.17
CA ARG A 576 -21.93 27.55 13.04
C ARG A 576 -23.11 26.68 13.49
N ASP A 577 -22.92 25.80 14.48
CA ASP A 577 -23.96 24.89 14.96
C ASP A 577 -24.97 25.63 15.85
N LEU A 578 -24.48 26.54 16.69
CA LEU A 578 -25.31 27.48 17.44
C LEU A 578 -26.19 28.33 16.50
N ARG A 579 -25.62 28.76 15.37
CA ARG A 579 -26.33 29.54 14.35
C ARG A 579 -27.34 28.70 13.57
N ALA A 580 -26.99 27.48 13.17
CA ALA A 580 -27.90 26.56 12.49
C ALA A 580 -29.08 26.15 13.38
N GLU A 581 -28.84 25.94 14.68
CA GLU A 581 -29.90 25.67 15.65
C GLU A 581 -30.76 26.91 15.91
N SER A 582 -30.16 28.09 16.07
CA SER A 582 -30.90 29.36 16.14
C SER A 582 -31.75 29.60 14.89
N GLU A 583 -31.23 29.30 13.69
CA GLU A 583 -31.96 29.40 12.43
C GLU A 583 -33.08 28.36 12.31
N ARG A 584 -32.87 27.12 12.78
CA ARG A 584 -33.93 26.10 12.87
C ARG A 584 -35.03 26.50 13.85
N MET A 585 -34.65 27.08 14.99
CA MET A 585 -35.59 27.62 15.99
C MET A 585 -36.36 28.81 15.45
N ARG A 586 -35.70 29.73 14.72
CA ARG A 586 -36.35 30.84 14.00
C ARG A 586 -37.29 30.34 12.90
N LYS A 587 -36.91 29.30 12.14
CA LYS A 587 -37.77 28.68 11.11
C LYS A 587 -38.99 27.97 11.72
N ARG A 588 -38.84 27.37 12.90
CA ARG A 588 -39.97 26.80 13.66
C ARG A 588 -40.88 27.89 14.22
N HIS A 589 -40.32 28.96 14.78
CA HIS A 589 -41.10 30.11 15.25
C HIS A 589 -41.81 30.82 14.11
N SER A 590 -41.17 31.07 12.96
CA SER A 590 -41.82 31.70 11.81
C SER A 590 -42.92 30.84 11.17
N ARG A 591 -42.79 29.50 11.22
CA ARG A 591 -43.87 28.58 10.86
C ARG A 591 -45.02 28.59 11.85
N ALA A 592 -44.74 28.67 13.15
CA ALA A 592 -45.77 28.76 14.19
C ALA A 592 -46.52 30.10 14.14
N SER A 593 -45.82 31.22 13.91
CA SER A 593 -46.44 32.54 13.73
C SER A 593 -47.33 32.60 12.49
N ARG A 594 -46.94 31.95 11.37
CA ARG A 594 -47.78 31.85 10.17
C ARG A 594 -49.02 30.96 10.34
N MET A 595 -49.04 30.05 11.32
CA MET A 595 -50.22 29.26 11.67
C MET A 595 -51.12 29.95 12.70
N GLY A 596 -50.61 30.95 13.43
CA GLY A 596 -51.38 31.74 14.40
C GLY A 596 -52.12 32.95 13.82
N GLU A 597 -51.76 33.42 12.63
CA GLU A 597 -52.46 34.52 11.91
C GLU A 597 -53.61 34.02 11.01
N GLY A 598 -54.00 32.75 11.13
CA GLY A 598 -55.06 32.10 10.36
C GLY A 598 -56.26 31.62 11.18
N ILE A 599 -56.63 32.36 12.24
CA ILE A 599 -57.91 32.21 12.96
C ILE A 599 -58.62 33.56 12.98
#